data_AF-A0A0R0C877-F1
#
_entry.id   AF-A0A0R0C877-F1
#
_cell.length_a   1.000
_cell.length_b   1.000
_cell.length_c   1.000
_cell.angle_alpha   90.00
_cell.angle_beta   90.00
_cell.angle_gamma   90.00
#
_symmetry.space_group_name_H-M   'P 1'
#
loop_
_entity.id
_entity.type
_entity.pdbx_description
1 polymer ?
#
loop_
_entity_poly.entity_id
_entity_poly.type
_entity_poly.pdbx_seq_one_letter_code
_entity_poly.pdbx_strand_id
1 'polypeptide(L)'
;MMRIITAIILVLVAVVVWQRGSVSIAHRAADNATAARDAANSERDSARAELAQANTVIATERANAAKANALAAQYEKDKADAQTASDRVVAGLRDGNLRLHQRWQAAVATSELSAATAAAALADDAAADRAESAGRIIGAAAACDAKVAGLQAFARLCAAGGVQ
;
A
#
# COMPACT_ATOMS: atom_id res chain seq x y z
N MET A 1 27.53 -92.68 6.71
CA MET A 1 26.26 -92.15 6.18
C MET A 1 25.72 -91.00 7.02
N MET A 2 25.52 -91.18 8.35
CA MET A 2 24.96 -90.14 9.24
C MET A 2 25.76 -88.82 9.24
N ARG A 3 27.10 -88.86 9.31
CA ARG A 3 27.95 -87.66 9.29
C ARG A 3 27.86 -86.81 8.02
N ILE A 4 27.65 -87.45 6.87
CA ILE A 4 27.53 -86.77 5.57
C ILE A 4 26.18 -86.04 5.49
N ILE A 5 25.11 -86.69 5.96
CA ILE A 5 23.78 -86.09 6.02
C ILE A 5 23.78 -84.87 6.96
N THR A 6 24.41 -84.97 8.14
CA THR A 6 24.54 -83.84 9.06
C THR A 6 25.28 -82.65 8.43
N ALA A 7 26.37 -82.90 7.71
CA ALA A 7 27.13 -81.83 7.04
C ALA A 7 26.30 -81.13 5.96
N ILE A 8 25.54 -81.88 5.16
CA ILE A 8 24.64 -81.31 4.14
C ILE A 8 23.56 -80.44 4.78
N ILE A 9 22.95 -80.90 5.87
CA ILE A 9 21.94 -80.12 6.60
C ILE A 9 22.52 -78.80 7.11
N LEU A 10 23.73 -78.80 7.67
CA LEU A 10 24.38 -77.58 8.15
C LEU A 10 24.67 -76.59 7.02
N VAL A 11 25.11 -77.07 5.85
CA VAL A 11 25.33 -76.22 4.68
C VAL A 11 24.02 -75.61 4.19
N LEU A 12 22.95 -76.40 4.12
CA LEU A 12 21.63 -75.90 3.72
C LEU A 12 21.09 -74.85 4.70
N VAL A 13 21.27 -75.05 6.00
CA VAL A 13 20.90 -74.05 7.02
C VAL A 13 21.70 -72.77 6.86
N ALA A 14 23.01 -72.87 6.63
CA ALA A 14 23.86 -71.70 6.39
C ALA A 14 23.42 -70.90 5.15
N VAL A 15 23.06 -71.59 4.05
CA VAL A 15 22.54 -70.95 2.83
C VAL A 15 21.20 -70.26 3.08
N VAL A 16 20.27 -70.90 3.80
CA VAL A 16 18.97 -70.29 4.15
C VAL A 16 19.13 -69.06 5.03
N VAL A 17 20.03 -69.11 6.02
CA VAL A 17 20.33 -67.94 6.88
C VAL A 17 20.96 -66.82 6.06
N TRP A 18 21.88 -67.12 5.15
CA TRP A 18 22.51 -66.12 4.29
C TRP A 18 21.52 -65.46 3.32
N GLN A 19 20.65 -66.24 2.67
CA GLN A 19 19.61 -65.72 1.79
C GLN A 19 18.58 -64.87 2.52
N ARG A 20 18.19 -65.26 3.75
CA ARG A 20 17.29 -64.44 4.57
C ARG A 20 17.96 -63.15 5.06
N GLY A 21 19.24 -63.20 5.40
CA GLY A 21 20.03 -62.03 5.76
C GLY A 21 20.11 -61.02 4.62
N SER A 22 20.45 -61.44 3.40
CA SER A 22 20.59 -60.55 2.25
C SER A 22 19.28 -59.89 1.83
N VAL A 23 18.17 -60.64 1.82
CA VAL A 23 16.83 -60.10 1.54
C VAL A 23 16.39 -59.09 2.61
N SER A 24 16.68 -59.37 3.89
CA SER A 24 16.36 -58.43 4.97
C SER A 24 17.13 -57.10 4.86
N ILE A 25 18.39 -57.15 4.40
CA ILE A 25 19.21 -55.95 4.16
C ILE A 25 18.67 -55.18 2.96
N ALA A 26 18.27 -55.86 1.89
CA ALA A 26 17.69 -55.24 0.70
C ALA A 26 16.37 -54.52 1.01
N HIS A 27 15.47 -55.14 1.79
CA HIS A 27 14.24 -54.49 2.22
C HIS A 27 14.52 -53.26 3.09
N ARG A 28 15.41 -53.35 4.07
CA ARG A 28 15.80 -52.19 4.89
C ARG A 28 16.40 -51.06 4.07
N ALA A 29 17.20 -51.38 3.05
CA ALA A 29 17.75 -50.37 2.16
C ALA A 29 16.65 -49.69 1.32
N ALA A 30 15.68 -50.46 0.82
CA ALA A 30 14.54 -49.93 0.07
C ALA A 30 13.62 -49.06 0.95
N ASP A 31 13.35 -49.49 2.19
CA ASP A 31 12.56 -48.76 3.18
C ASP A 31 13.25 -47.44 3.55
N ASN A 32 14.57 -47.48 3.80
CA ASN A 32 15.36 -46.29 4.09
C ASN A 32 15.39 -45.31 2.91
N ALA A 33 15.51 -45.80 1.68
CA ALA A 33 15.48 -44.96 0.47
C ALA A 33 14.10 -44.31 0.27
N THR A 34 13.02 -45.04 0.56
CA THR A 34 11.65 -44.53 0.52
C THR A 34 11.45 -43.46 1.58
N ALA A 35 11.85 -43.73 2.83
CA ALA A 35 11.77 -42.77 3.92
C ALA A 35 12.58 -41.50 3.65
N ALA A 36 13.79 -41.62 3.09
CA ALA A 36 14.62 -40.46 2.73
C ALA A 36 13.97 -39.61 1.62
N ARG A 37 13.39 -40.26 0.60
CA ARG A 37 12.67 -39.56 -0.47
C ARG A 37 11.43 -38.85 0.06
N ASP A 38 10.68 -39.51 0.93
CA ASP A 38 9.44 -38.96 1.47
C ASP A 38 9.75 -37.78 2.42
N ALA A 39 10.83 -37.85 3.20
CA ALA A 39 11.34 -36.72 3.98
C ALA A 39 11.74 -35.54 3.08
N ALA A 40 12.53 -35.79 2.02
CA ALA A 40 12.93 -34.74 1.08
C ALA A 40 11.74 -34.11 0.34
N ASN A 41 10.71 -34.89 0.00
CA ASN A 41 9.48 -34.39 -0.59
C ASN A 41 8.72 -33.51 0.43
N SER A 42 8.63 -33.96 1.68
CA SER A 42 7.98 -33.20 2.75
C SER A 42 8.67 -31.85 2.99
N GLU A 43 10.01 -31.83 3.05
CA GLU A 43 10.79 -30.60 3.20
C GLU A 43 10.62 -29.65 2.02
N ARG A 44 10.60 -30.19 0.80
CA ARG A 44 10.35 -29.38 -0.41
C ARG A 44 8.95 -28.78 -0.38
N ASP A 45 7.95 -29.57 0.00
CA ASP A 45 6.55 -29.14 -0.01
C ASP A 45 6.28 -28.12 1.10
N SER A 46 6.93 -28.25 2.27
CA SER A 46 6.90 -27.20 3.31
C SER A 46 7.59 -25.92 2.84
N ALA A 47 8.77 -26.01 2.22
CA ALA A 47 9.47 -24.84 1.68
C ALA A 47 8.65 -24.13 0.58
N ARG A 48 7.93 -24.89 -0.26
CA ARG A 48 7.02 -24.32 -1.26
C ARG A 48 5.83 -23.62 -0.62
N ALA A 49 5.26 -24.19 0.45
CA ALA A 49 4.17 -23.56 1.18
C ALA A 49 4.62 -22.24 1.84
N GLU A 50 5.79 -22.24 2.49
CA GLU A 50 6.39 -21.04 3.07
C GLU A 50 6.65 -19.96 2.02
N LEU A 51 7.19 -20.33 0.86
CA LEU A 51 7.46 -19.41 -0.23
C LEU A 51 6.16 -18.84 -0.83
N ALA A 52 5.12 -19.67 -0.99
CA ALA A 52 3.81 -19.22 -1.43
C ALA A 52 3.17 -18.23 -0.43
N GLN A 53 3.31 -18.51 0.87
CA GLN A 53 2.84 -17.61 1.92
C GLN A 53 3.62 -16.28 1.90
N ALA A 54 4.94 -16.31 1.82
CA ALA A 54 5.78 -15.12 1.73
C ALA A 54 5.43 -14.27 0.48
N ASN A 55 5.23 -14.89 -0.68
CA ASN A 55 4.81 -14.20 -1.89
C ASN A 55 3.44 -13.55 -1.74
N THR A 56 2.51 -14.19 -1.03
CA THR A 56 1.18 -13.62 -0.75
C THR A 56 1.29 -12.38 0.13
N VAL A 57 2.14 -12.43 1.16
CA VAL A 57 2.41 -11.27 2.03
C VAL A 57 3.04 -10.13 1.23
N ILE A 58 4.10 -10.40 0.46
CA ILE A 58 4.78 -9.39 -0.38
C ILE A 58 3.81 -8.77 -1.39
N ALA A 59 2.94 -9.56 -2.01
CA ALA A 59 1.95 -9.06 -2.96
C ALA A 59 0.96 -8.09 -2.28
N THR A 60 0.48 -8.44 -1.09
CA THR A 60 -0.40 -7.59 -0.28
C THR A 60 0.31 -6.30 0.14
N GLU A 61 1.55 -6.39 0.62
CA GLU A 61 2.35 -5.22 0.99
C GLU A 61 2.57 -4.28 -0.20
N ARG A 62 2.93 -4.82 -1.37
CA ARG A 62 3.10 -4.03 -2.60
C ARG A 62 1.80 -3.37 -3.04
N ALA A 63 0.68 -4.08 -2.95
CA ALA A 63 -0.63 -3.51 -3.28
C ALA A 63 -1.00 -2.37 -2.33
N ASN A 64 -0.73 -2.53 -1.02
CA ASN A 64 -0.96 -1.49 -0.03
C ASN A 64 -0.06 -0.27 -0.25
N ALA A 65 1.23 -0.48 -0.53
CA ALA A 65 2.17 0.58 -0.87
C ALA A 65 1.74 1.35 -2.13
N ALA A 66 1.28 0.64 -3.17
CA ALA A 66 0.78 1.27 -4.39
C ALA A 66 -0.44 2.16 -4.12
N LYS A 67 -1.39 1.71 -3.29
CA LYS A 67 -2.56 2.52 -2.90
C LYS A 67 -2.15 3.74 -2.06
N ALA A 68 -1.21 3.58 -1.13
CA ALA A 68 -0.70 4.70 -0.32
C ALA A 68 0.01 5.75 -1.19
N ASN A 69 0.83 5.33 -2.14
CA ASN A 69 1.51 6.23 -3.08
C ASN A 69 0.52 6.96 -3.99
N ALA A 70 -0.50 6.28 -4.49
CA ALA A 70 -1.55 6.90 -5.29
C ALA A 70 -2.32 7.96 -4.49
N LEU A 71 -2.63 7.68 -3.22
CA LEU A 71 -3.27 8.65 -2.33
C LEU A 71 -2.39 9.87 -2.08
N ALA A 72 -1.09 9.68 -1.83
CA ALA A 72 -0.14 10.78 -1.66
C ALA A 72 -0.05 11.65 -2.92
N ALA A 73 0.01 11.03 -4.11
CA ALA A 73 0.02 11.76 -5.38
C ALA A 73 -1.27 12.56 -5.60
N GLN A 74 -2.43 12.01 -5.25
CA GLN A 74 -3.70 12.72 -5.32
C GLN A 74 -3.72 13.92 -4.37
N TYR A 75 -3.24 13.76 -3.14
CA TYR A 75 -3.19 14.86 -2.17
C TYR A 75 -2.31 16.03 -2.64
N GLU A 76 -1.13 15.75 -3.20
CA GLU A 76 -0.27 16.81 -3.75
C GLU A 76 -0.91 17.51 -4.95
N LYS A 77 -1.63 16.75 -5.79
CA LYS A 77 -2.41 17.34 -6.89
C LYS A 77 -3.52 18.25 -6.36
N ASP A 78 -4.31 17.79 -5.40
CA ASP A 78 -5.43 18.56 -4.83
C ASP A 78 -4.93 19.86 -4.20
N LYS A 79 -3.74 19.83 -3.58
CA LYS A 79 -3.08 21.02 -3.05
C LYS A 79 -2.68 22.00 -4.15
N ALA A 80 -2.13 21.52 -5.26
CA ALA A 80 -1.78 22.36 -6.42
C ALA A 80 -3.03 22.93 -7.11
N ASP A 81 -4.09 22.13 -7.22
CA ASP A 81 -5.38 22.55 -7.78
C ASP A 81 -6.05 23.62 -6.89
N ALA A 82 -5.94 23.50 -5.57
CA ALA A 82 -6.41 24.51 -4.62
C ALA A 82 -5.68 25.87 -4.81
N GLN A 83 -4.36 25.85 -5.00
CA GLN A 83 -3.59 27.05 -5.31
C GLN A 83 -4.03 27.66 -6.65
N THR A 84 -4.14 26.84 -7.69
CA THR A 84 -4.58 27.27 -9.02
C THR A 84 -5.98 27.87 -9.00
N ALA A 85 -6.90 27.31 -8.20
CA ALA A 85 -8.24 27.84 -8.03
C ALA A 85 -8.22 29.21 -7.34
N SER A 86 -7.41 29.38 -6.29
CA SER A 86 -7.19 30.68 -5.64
C SER A 86 -6.68 31.72 -6.63
N ASP A 87 -5.63 31.40 -7.38
CA ASP A 87 -5.01 32.31 -8.35
C ASP A 87 -6.01 32.73 -9.45
N ARG A 88 -6.84 31.79 -9.93
CA ARG A 88 -7.90 32.06 -10.91
C ARG A 88 -8.94 33.03 -10.35
N VAL A 89 -9.32 32.90 -9.08
CA VAL A 89 -10.28 33.82 -8.46
C VAL A 89 -9.68 35.21 -8.33
N VAL A 90 -8.42 35.33 -7.89
CA VAL A 90 -7.73 36.63 -7.78
C VAL A 90 -7.66 37.31 -9.15
N ALA A 91 -7.25 36.58 -10.19
CA ALA A 91 -7.21 37.10 -11.55
C ALA A 91 -8.59 37.54 -12.03
N GLY A 92 -9.62 36.71 -11.86
CA GLY A 92 -10.99 37.06 -12.25
C GLY A 92 -11.54 38.29 -11.52
N LEU A 93 -11.17 38.50 -10.25
CA LEU A 93 -11.54 39.70 -9.50
C LEU A 93 -10.79 40.95 -10.00
N ARG A 94 -9.51 40.84 -10.36
CA ARG A 94 -8.71 41.95 -10.92
C ARG A 94 -9.17 42.37 -12.31
N ASP A 95 -9.47 41.39 -13.16
CA ASP A 95 -9.94 41.63 -14.53
C ASP A 95 -11.41 42.08 -14.57
N GLY A 96 -12.11 42.06 -13.44
CA GLY A 96 -13.55 42.40 -13.33
C GLY A 96 -14.50 41.32 -13.85
N ASN A 97 -13.98 40.16 -14.29
CA ASN A 97 -14.75 39.01 -14.75
C ASN A 97 -15.54 38.32 -13.63
N LEU A 98 -15.05 38.42 -12.39
CA LEU A 98 -15.74 37.99 -11.19
C LEU A 98 -16.09 39.21 -10.34
N ARG A 99 -17.22 39.15 -9.65
CA ARG A 99 -17.63 40.18 -8.69
C ARG A 99 -17.99 39.54 -7.36
N LEU A 100 -17.52 40.15 -6.27
CA LEU A 100 -17.92 39.76 -4.93
C LEU A 100 -19.43 39.96 -4.76
N HIS A 101 -20.08 39.17 -3.91
CA HIS A 101 -21.52 39.28 -3.67
C HIS A 101 -21.88 40.67 -3.11
N GLN A 102 -23.01 41.25 -3.55
CA GLN A 102 -23.61 42.52 -3.10
C GLN A 102 -23.38 42.90 -1.61
N ARG A 103 -23.57 41.97 -0.66
CA ARG A 103 -23.37 42.26 0.78
C ARG A 103 -21.91 42.60 1.12
N TRP A 104 -20.98 42.01 0.40
CA TRP A 104 -19.55 42.31 0.49
C TRP A 104 -19.20 43.56 -0.31
N GLN A 105 -19.86 43.79 -1.46
CA GLN A 105 -19.72 45.05 -2.19
C GLN A 105 -20.18 46.26 -1.37
N ALA A 106 -21.24 46.14 -0.57
CA ALA A 106 -21.71 47.20 0.31
C ALA A 106 -20.72 47.51 1.45
N ALA A 107 -20.08 46.48 2.01
CA ALA A 107 -18.98 46.65 2.97
C ALA A 107 -17.77 47.32 2.30
N VAL A 108 -17.46 46.95 1.05
CA VAL A 108 -16.41 47.58 0.24
C VAL A 108 -16.72 49.04 -0.05
N ALA A 109 -17.93 49.36 -0.52
CA ALA A 109 -18.35 50.73 -0.81
C ALA A 109 -18.31 51.62 0.45
N THR A 110 -18.67 51.08 1.61
CA THR A 110 -18.55 51.80 2.90
C THR A 110 -17.08 52.04 3.28
N SER A 111 -16.20 51.07 3.01
CA SER A 111 -14.75 51.21 3.25
C SER A 111 -14.10 52.20 2.26
N GLU A 112 -14.54 52.22 1.01
CA GLU A 112 -14.09 53.17 -0.02
C GLU A 112 -14.60 54.58 0.25
N LEU A 113 -15.81 54.75 0.77
CA LEU A 113 -16.32 56.04 1.23
C LEU A 113 -15.53 56.57 2.44
N SER A 114 -15.03 55.67 3.29
CA SER A 114 -14.12 56.01 4.39
C SER A 114 -12.69 56.30 3.91
N ALA A 115 -12.29 55.79 2.75
CA ALA A 115 -11.00 56.05 2.09
C ALA A 115 -11.05 57.24 1.11
N ALA A 116 -12.24 57.68 0.67
CA ALA A 116 -12.42 58.84 -0.20
C ALA A 116 -12.01 60.17 0.47
N THR A 117 -11.75 60.16 1.77
CA THR A 117 -11.09 61.24 2.51
C THR A 117 -9.56 61.18 2.45
N ALA A 118 -8.96 60.13 1.86
CA ALA A 118 -7.52 59.91 1.73
C ALA A 118 -7.13 59.24 0.38
N ALA A 119 -7.04 60.06 -0.69
CA ALA A 119 -6.25 59.89 -1.92
C ALA A 119 -6.39 58.62 -2.81
N ALA A 120 -6.60 58.86 -4.11
CA ALA A 120 -6.86 57.87 -5.18
C ALA A 120 -5.79 56.79 -5.40
N ALA A 121 -4.53 56.99 -5.01
CA ALA A 121 -3.49 55.95 -5.11
C ALA A 121 -3.66 54.84 -4.03
N LEU A 122 -4.20 55.18 -2.86
CA LEU A 122 -4.50 54.20 -1.79
C LEU A 122 -5.73 53.34 -2.13
N ALA A 123 -6.60 53.82 -3.03
CA ALA A 123 -7.83 53.12 -3.41
C ALA A 123 -7.54 51.89 -4.30
N ASP A 124 -6.60 52.00 -5.24
CA ASP A 124 -6.20 50.89 -6.11
C ASP A 124 -5.42 49.81 -5.33
N ASP A 125 -4.51 50.21 -4.44
CA ASP A 125 -3.80 49.27 -3.55
C ASP A 125 -4.79 48.54 -2.62
N ALA A 126 -5.76 49.26 -2.06
CA ALA A 126 -6.80 48.65 -1.24
C ALA A 126 -7.71 47.68 -2.03
N ALA A 127 -7.93 47.92 -3.33
CA ALA A 127 -8.67 47.00 -4.19
C ALA A 127 -7.88 45.72 -4.49
N ALA A 128 -6.57 45.84 -4.74
CA ALA A 128 -5.67 44.72 -4.93
C ALA A 128 -5.57 43.84 -3.67
N ASP A 129 -5.43 44.46 -2.49
CA ASP A 129 -5.37 43.77 -1.19
C ASP A 129 -6.64 42.95 -0.91
N ARG A 130 -7.80 43.46 -1.30
CA ARG A 130 -9.08 42.75 -1.13
C ARG A 130 -9.20 41.55 -2.06
N ALA A 131 -8.81 41.70 -3.32
CA ALA A 131 -8.79 40.59 -4.27
C ALA A 131 -7.84 39.48 -3.77
N GLU A 132 -6.66 39.85 -3.28
CA GLU A 132 -5.71 38.92 -2.70
C GLU A 132 -6.23 38.26 -1.42
N SER A 133 -6.89 39.03 -0.54
CA SER A 133 -7.52 38.49 0.68
C SER A 133 -8.61 37.47 0.37
N ALA A 134 -9.47 37.74 -0.62
CA ALA A 134 -10.48 36.80 -1.07
C ALA A 134 -9.85 35.51 -1.64
N GLY A 135 -8.78 35.65 -2.41
CA GLY A 135 -7.96 34.52 -2.89
C GLY A 135 -7.44 33.67 -1.74
N ARG A 136 -6.76 34.29 -0.75
CA ARG A 136 -6.22 33.58 0.42
C ARG A 136 -7.29 32.82 1.20
N ILE A 137 -8.49 33.40 1.39
CA ILE A 137 -9.59 32.74 2.10
C ILE A 137 -10.08 31.51 1.32
N ILE A 138 -10.29 31.65 0.01
CA ILE A 138 -10.76 30.55 -0.85
C ILE A 138 -9.70 29.45 -0.96
N GLY A 139 -8.43 29.83 -1.15
CA GLY A 139 -7.30 28.91 -1.16
C GLY A 139 -7.17 28.16 0.17
N ALA A 140 -7.31 28.84 1.30
CA ALA A 140 -7.29 28.21 2.62
C ALA A 140 -8.46 27.23 2.81
N ALA A 141 -9.66 27.58 2.36
CA ALA A 141 -10.82 26.70 2.40
C ALA A 141 -10.60 25.44 1.54
N ALA A 142 -10.15 25.61 0.30
CA ALA A 142 -9.85 24.51 -0.61
C ALA A 142 -8.73 23.59 -0.08
N ALA A 143 -7.69 24.17 0.55
CA ALA A 143 -6.63 23.41 1.19
C ALA A 143 -7.13 22.62 2.42
N CYS A 144 -8.02 23.20 3.21
CA CYS A 144 -8.69 22.50 4.31
C CYS A 144 -9.53 21.33 3.79
N ASP A 145 -10.31 21.52 2.73
CA ASP A 145 -11.12 20.47 2.12
C ASP A 145 -10.23 19.34 1.57
N ALA A 146 -9.14 19.67 0.86
CA ALA A 146 -8.16 18.70 0.39
C ALA A 146 -7.54 17.89 1.54
N LYS A 147 -7.22 18.55 2.65
CA LYS A 147 -6.70 17.89 3.85
C LYS A 147 -7.74 16.96 4.48
N VAL A 148 -8.99 17.39 4.62
CA VAL A 148 -10.07 16.54 5.17
C VAL A 148 -10.32 15.35 4.26
N ALA A 149 -10.41 15.56 2.94
CA ALA A 149 -10.59 14.49 1.97
C ALA A 149 -9.44 13.48 2.01
N GLY A 150 -8.19 13.95 2.05
CA GLY A 150 -7.00 13.11 2.17
C GLY A 150 -6.98 12.29 3.46
N LEU A 151 -7.29 12.91 4.61
CA LEU A 151 -7.36 12.21 5.90
C LEU A 151 -8.48 11.16 5.92
N GLN A 152 -9.66 11.47 5.36
CA GLN A 152 -10.75 10.51 5.27
C GLN A 152 -10.40 9.34 4.34
N ALA A 153 -9.75 9.61 3.21
CA ALA A 153 -9.28 8.57 2.29
C ALA A 153 -8.23 7.68 2.96
N PHE A 154 -7.30 8.25 3.72
CA PHE A 154 -6.33 7.50 4.51
C PHE A 154 -7.00 6.64 5.58
N ALA A 155 -7.96 7.19 6.34
CA ALA A 155 -8.70 6.44 7.33
C ALA A 155 -9.46 5.24 6.73
N ARG A 156 -10.07 5.41 5.54
CA ARG A 156 -10.71 4.31 4.80
C ARG A 156 -9.71 3.25 4.34
N LEU A 157 -8.52 3.69 3.89
CA LEU A 157 -7.42 2.78 3.51
C LEU A 157 -6.98 1.92 4.71
N CYS A 158 -6.77 2.54 5.87
CA CYS A 158 -6.39 1.84 7.10
C CYS A 158 -7.49 0.89 7.59
N ALA A 159 -8.75 1.32 7.54
CA ALA A 159 -9.89 0.48 7.92
C ALA A 159 -10.03 -0.75 7.00
N ALA A 160 -9.77 -0.60 5.70
CA ALA A 160 -9.78 -1.71 4.75
C ALA A 160 -8.57 -2.64 4.89
N GLY A 161 -7.44 -2.15 5.42
CA GLY A 161 -6.25 -2.94 5.71
C GLY A 161 -6.28 -3.68 7.06
N GLY A 162 -7.14 -3.26 7.99
CA GLY A 162 -7.32 -3.88 9.32
C GLY A 162 -8.36 -5.01 9.38
N VAL A 163 -9.03 -5.31 8.26
CA VAL A 163 -9.93 -6.47 8.12
C VAL A 163 -9.20 -7.56 7.33
N GLN A 164 -8.23 -8.20 7.98
CA GLN A 164 -7.68 -9.51 7.59
C GLN A 164 -7.33 -10.29 8.85
#